data_AF-A0A7X6I660-F1
#
_entry.id   AF-A0A7X6I660-F1
#
_cell.length_a   1.000
_cell.length_b   1.000
_cell.length_c   1.000
_cell.angle_alpha   90.00
_cell.angle_beta   90.00
_cell.angle_gamma   90.00
#
_symmetry.space_group_name_H-M   'P 1'
#
loop_
_entity.id
_entity.type
_entity.pdbx_description
1 polymer ?
#
loop_
_entity_poly.entity_id
_entity_poly.type
_entity_poly.pdbx_seq_one_letter_code
_entity_poly.pdbx_strand_id
1 'polypeptide(L)' 'MNQLFSSIRSFAIEEDGAQVIEYALIIAVVSIALILLLDNLIGTDFNTFIGRVGNCLRVANGCV' A
#
# COMPACT_ATOMS: atom_id res chain seq x y z
N MET A 1 25.61 8.90 -22.46
CA MET A 1 24.95 7.81 -21.69
C MET A 1 25.56 7.57 -20.30
N ASN A 2 26.35 8.49 -19.73
CA ASN A 2 26.98 8.26 -18.41
C ASN A 2 26.41 9.16 -17.30
N GLN A 3 25.48 10.06 -17.62
CA GLN A 3 24.89 10.98 -16.63
C GLN A 3 23.63 10.42 -15.97
N LEU A 4 22.85 9.58 -16.67
CA LEU A 4 21.69 8.89 -16.09
C LEU A 4 22.08 7.90 -14.99
N PHE A 5 23.18 7.18 -15.18
CA PHE A 5 23.69 6.23 -14.19
C PHE A 5 24.20 6.93 -12.92
N SER A 6 24.73 8.15 -13.05
CA SER A 6 25.13 8.99 -11.92
C SER A 6 23.92 9.45 -11.11
N SER A 7 22.82 9.86 -11.76
CA SER A 7 21.61 10.31 -11.07
C SER A 7 20.94 9.17 -10.30
N ILE A 8 20.81 7.98 -10.90
CA ILE A 8 20.24 6.80 -10.23
C ILE A 8 21.11 6.37 -9.04
N ARG A 9 22.43 6.50 -9.16
CA ARG A 9 23.36 6.20 -8.07
C ARG A 9 23.31 7.24 -6.95
N SER A 10 23.10 8.53 -7.25
CA SER A 10 22.86 9.56 -6.23
C SER A 10 21.56 9.33 -5.47
N PHE A 11 20.46 8.98 -6.15
CA PHE A 11 19.20 8.63 -5.51
C PHE A 11 19.28 7.36 -4.63
N ALA A 12 20.18 6.42 -4.96
CA ALA A 12 20.41 5.22 -4.16
C ALA A 12 21.34 5.44 -2.95
N ILE A 13 22.03 6.58 -2.87
CA ILE A 13 23.02 6.91 -1.82
C ILE A 13 22.51 8.06 -0.93
N GLU A 14 21.48 8.81 -1.35
CA GLU A 14 20.81 9.79 -0.51
C GLU A 14 20.05 9.09 0.64
N GLU A 15 20.65 9.08 1.83
CA GLU A 15 20.06 8.63 3.10
C GLU A 15 18.74 9.34 3.45
N ASP A 16 18.38 10.43 2.75
CA ASP A 16 17.08 11.11 2.85
C ASP A 16 15.91 10.28 2.30
N GLY A 17 16.16 9.28 1.45
CA GLY A 17 15.12 8.35 0.96
C GLY A 17 14.83 7.20 1.92
N ALA A 18 15.81 6.78 2.73
CA ALA A 18 15.67 5.69 3.69
C ALA A 18 14.67 6.06 4.79
N GLN A 19 14.67 7.32 5.22
CA GLN A 19 13.73 7.83 6.21
C GLN A 19 12.28 7.82 5.71
N VAL A 20 12.04 8.14 4.43
CA VAL A 20 10.70 8.05 3.84
C VAL A 20 10.22 6.60 3.75
N ILE A 21 11.13 5.67 3.43
CA ILE A 21 10.84 4.24 3.35
C ILE A 21 10.51 3.65 4.72
N GLU A 22 11.21 4.07 5.78
CA GLU A 22 10.93 3.62 7.15
C GLU A 22 9.52 4.03 7.61
N TYR A 23 9.13 5.28 7.39
CA TYR A 23 7.77 5.71 7.75
C TYR A 23 6.69 5.04 6.89
N ALA A 24 6.96 4.80 5.59
CA ALA A 24 6.04 4.06 4.73
C ALA A 24 5.84 2.61 5.21
N LEU A 25 6.93 1.96 5.65
CA LEU A 25 6.90 0.61 6.20
C LEU A 25 6.07 0.54 7.49
N ILE A 26 6.26 1.52 8.40
CA ILE A 26 5.48 1.61 9.64
C ILE A 26 3.99 1.74 9.33
N ILE A 27 3.62 2.64 8.41
CA ILE A 27 2.22 2.82 8.01
C ILE A 27 1.66 1.52 7.43
N ALA A 28 2.40 0.83 6.55
CA ALA A 28 1.95 -0.43 5.95
C ALA A 28 1.67 -1.51 7.01
N VAL A 29 2.58 -1.69 7.98
CA VAL A 29 2.41 -2.68 9.06
C VAL A 29 1.21 -2.31 9.95
N VAL A 30 1.07 -1.04 10.32
CA VAL A 30 -0.06 -0.58 11.15
C VAL A 30 -1.38 -0.74 10.41
N SER A 31 -1.46 -0.43 9.12
CA SER A 31 -2.67 -0.61 8.31
C SER A 31 -3.10 -2.08 8.25
N ILE A 32 -2.17 -3.01 8.02
CA ILE A 32 -2.48 -4.45 8.00
C ILE A 32 -2.96 -4.91 9.38
N ALA A 33 -2.28 -4.50 10.45
CA ALA A 33 -2.68 -4.85 11.81
C ALA A 33 -4.08 -4.35 12.15
N LEU A 34 -4.43 -3.11 11.77
CA LEU A 34 -5.77 -2.56 11.98
C LEU A 34 -6.84 -3.32 11.19
N ILE A 35 -6.55 -3.71 9.95
CA ILE A 35 -7.49 -4.51 9.14
C ILE A 35 -7.77 -5.86 9.82
N LEU A 36 -6.73 -6.57 10.28
CA LEU A 36 -6.88 -7.86 10.96
C LEU A 36 -7.61 -7.73 12.30
N LEU A 37 -7.34 -6.66 13.05
CA LEU A 37 -8.03 -6.38 14.31
C LEU A 37 -9.51 -6.03 14.09
N LEU A 38 -9.84 -5.25 13.06
CA LEU A 38 -11.21 -4.88 12.73
C LEU A 38 -12.03 -6.08 12.25
N ASP A 39 -11.43 -6.98 11.47
CA ASP A 39 -12.04 -8.24 11.04
C ASP A 39 -12.48 -9.08 12.25
N ASN A 40 -11.59 -9.22 13.25
CA ASN A 40 -11.87 -10.00 14.46
C ASN A 40 -12.80 -9.28 15.46
N LEU A 41 -12.79 -7.93 15.50
CA LEU A 41 -13.54 -7.15 16.49
C LEU A 41 -14.97 -6.79 16.04
N ILE A 42 -15.17 -6.54 14.75
CA ILE A 42 -16.44 -6.04 14.20
C ILE A 42 -17.15 -7.11 13.36
N GLY A 43 -16.51 -8.25 13.08
CA GLY A 43 -17.07 -9.33 12.27
C GLY A 43 -17.38 -8.90 10.84
N THR A 44 -16.81 -7.77 10.40
CA THR A 44 -16.90 -7.32 9.02
C THR A 44 -15.88 -8.07 8.20
N ASP A 45 -16.34 -9.06 7.43
CA ASP A 45 -15.50 -9.78 6.47
C ASP A 45 -14.81 -8.79 5.53
N PHE A 46 -13.53 -8.50 5.79
CA PHE A 46 -12.71 -7.68 4.88
C PHE A 46 -12.74 -8.26 3.45
N ASN A 47 -12.89 -9.59 3.35
CA ASN A 47 -13.14 -10.31 2.10
C ASN A 47 -14.38 -9.83 1.34
N THR A 48 -15.46 -9.47 2.03
CA THR A 48 -16.67 -8.92 1.41
C THR A 48 -16.41 -7.52 0.85
N PHE A 49 -15.68 -6.68 1.58
CA PHE A 49 -15.26 -5.37 1.09
C PHE A 49 -14.38 -5.47 -0.16
N ILE A 50 -13.34 -6.33 -0.12
CA ILE A 50 -12.47 -6.58 -1.26
C ILE A 50 -13.25 -7.16 -2.45
N GLY A 51 -14.20 -8.05 -2.20
CA GLY A 51 -15.10 -8.58 -3.22
C GLY A 51 -15.91 -7.47 -3.91
N ARG A 52 -16.47 -6.53 -3.13
CA ARG A 52 -17.22 -5.38 -3.68
C ARG A 52 -16.32 -4.45 -4.48
N VAL A 53 -15.15 -4.06 -3.94
CA VAL A 53 -14.18 -3.21 -4.65
C VAL A 53 -13.70 -3.88 -5.94
N GLY A 54 -13.39 -5.18 -5.90
CA GLY A 54 -13.00 -5.95 -7.07
C GLY A 54 -14.09 -5.97 -8.14
N ASN A 55 -15.34 -6.19 -7.74
CA ASN A 55 -16.47 -6.20 -8.68
C ASN A 55 -16.72 -4.81 -9.30
N CYS A 56 -16.58 -3.77 -8.49
CA CYS A 56 -16.62 -2.36 -8.90
C CYS A 56 -15.55 -2.01 -9.94
N LEU A 57 -14.32 -2.47 -9.75
CA LEU A 57 -13.22 -2.20 -10.67
C LEU A 57 -13.32 -3.02 -11.97
N ARG A 58 -14.01 -4.16 -11.94
CA ARG A 58 -14.14 -5.06 -13.10
C ARG A 58 -15.34 -4.77 -13.99
N VAL A 59 -16.43 -4.25 -13.42
CA VAL A 59 -17.70 -4.04 -14.12
C VAL A 59 -18.09 -2.57 -13.98
N ALA A 60 -18.26 -1.87 -15.11
CA ALA A 60 -18.55 -0.43 -15.15
C ALA A 60 -19.79 0.01 -14.34
N ASN A 61 -20.68 -0.92 -13.99
CA ASN A 61 -21.89 -0.69 -13.19
C ASN A 61 -22.02 -1.66 -11.99
N GLY A 62 -20.92 -2.31 -11.56
CA GLY A 62 -20.93 -3.40 -10.58
C GLY A 62 -21.01 -2.97 -9.10
N CYS A 63 -21.11 -1.66 -8.83
CA CYS A 63 -21.20 -1.11 -7.48
C CYS A 63 -22.65 -0.87 -7.08
N VAL A 64 -23.38 -1.93 -6.74
CA VAL A 64 -24.66 -1.81 -6.02
C VAL A 64 -24.61 -2.71 -4.79
#